data_AF-A0A286U356-F1
#
_entry.id   AF-A0A286U356-F1
#
_cell.length_a   1.000
_cell.length_b   1.000
_cell.length_c   1.000
_cell.angle_alpha   90.00
_cell.angle_beta   90.00
_cell.angle_gamma   90.00
#
_symmetry.space_group_name_H-M   'P 1'
#
loop_
_entity.id
_entity.type
_entity.pdbx_description
1 polymer ?
#
loop_
_entity_poly.entity_id
_entity_poly.type
_entity_poly.pdbx_seq_one_letter_code
_entity_poly.pdbx_strand_id
1 'polypeptide(L)'
;MKEQSKIPVSKVQRASRVLQTGVKVGGNYLKHYGKTVFYKEVNKSNLHEENAEDIYNTLSELKGSALKVAKMMSMDKNMLPKAYQNKFAMGQYCAPPLSYPLVIKTFKKYFGKEPDQIFDTFTKSAINAASIGQVHQATLNGRKLAVR
;
A
#
# COMPACT_ATOMS: atom_id res chain seq x y z
N MET A 1 -5.90 -1.76 9.14
CA MET A 1 -4.87 -1.85 8.08
C MET A 1 -4.13 -3.17 8.25
N LYS A 2 -3.98 -3.98 7.19
CA LYS A 2 -3.16 -5.20 7.25
C LYS A 2 -1.68 -4.82 7.21
N GLU A 3 -0.92 -5.15 8.24
CA GLU A 3 0.55 -5.01 8.23
C GLU A 3 1.14 -5.93 7.16
N GLN A 4 1.88 -5.38 6.19
CA GLN A 4 2.54 -6.15 5.14
C GLN A 4 3.85 -6.74 5.66
N SER A 5 3.89 -8.07 5.83
CA SER A 5 5.02 -8.78 6.45
C SER A 5 6.19 -9.07 5.51
N LYS A 6 6.02 -8.97 4.18
CA LYS A 6 7.10 -9.25 3.20
C LYS A 6 6.99 -8.35 1.97
N ILE A 7 8.10 -7.68 1.63
CA ILE A 7 8.26 -6.92 0.38
C ILE A 7 9.02 -7.82 -0.60
N PRO A 8 8.53 -8.02 -1.85
CA PRO A 8 9.26 -8.78 -2.85
C PRO A 8 10.57 -8.06 -3.24
N VAL A 9 11.69 -8.70 -2.92
CA VAL A 9 13.04 -8.15 -3.12
C VAL A 9 13.67 -8.56 -4.46
N SER A 10 13.25 -9.70 -5.04
CA SER A 10 13.84 -10.21 -6.29
C SER A 10 13.05 -9.83 -7.55
N LYS A 11 13.75 -9.64 -8.67
CA LYS A 11 13.14 -9.31 -9.98
C LYS A 11 12.09 -10.35 -10.41
N VAL A 12 12.37 -11.63 -10.16
CA VAL A 12 11.47 -12.75 -10.51
C VAL A 12 10.19 -12.73 -9.65
N GLN A 13 10.30 -12.49 -8.35
CA GLN A 13 9.13 -12.36 -7.47
C GLN A 13 8.25 -11.19 -7.87
N ARG A 14 8.85 -10.08 -8.33
CA ARG A 14 8.10 -8.92 -8.82
C ARG A 14 7.37 -9.23 -10.12
N ALA A 15 8.04 -9.88 -11.08
CA ALA A 15 7.43 -10.30 -12.34
C ALA A 15 6.27 -11.29 -12.14
N SER A 16 6.42 -12.27 -11.24
CA SER A 16 5.37 -13.25 -10.95
C SER A 16 4.11 -12.61 -10.36
N ARG A 17 4.26 -11.57 -9.52
CA ARG A 17 3.11 -10.80 -9.00
C ARG A 17 2.37 -10.06 -10.10
N VAL A 18 3.08 -9.40 -11.00
CA VAL A 18 2.45 -8.71 -12.15
C VAL A 18 1.70 -9.72 -13.02
N LEU A 19 2.30 -10.87 -13.32
CA LEU A 19 1.66 -11.94 -14.10
C LEU A 19 0.40 -12.49 -13.41
N GLN A 20 0.48 -12.80 -12.11
CA GLN A 20 -0.67 -13.28 -11.33
C GLN A 20 -1.85 -12.31 -11.39
N THR A 21 -1.58 -11.01 -11.22
CA THR A 21 -2.61 -9.98 -11.27
C THR A 21 -3.18 -9.81 -12.67
N GLY A 22 -2.33 -9.88 -13.71
CA GLY A 22 -2.78 -9.85 -15.10
C GLY A 22 -3.74 -11.00 -15.43
N VAL A 23 -3.42 -12.23 -14.99
CA VAL A 23 -4.28 -13.41 -15.14
C VAL A 23 -5.62 -13.21 -14.41
N LYS A 24 -5.60 -12.69 -13.18
CA LYS A 24 -6.81 -12.46 -12.38
C LYS A 24 -7.75 -11.42 -13.04
N VAL A 25 -7.19 -10.29 -13.46
CA VAL A 25 -7.95 -9.24 -14.16
C VAL A 25 -8.51 -9.76 -15.49
N GLY A 26 -7.71 -10.46 -16.28
CA GLY A 26 -8.16 -11.08 -17.53
C GLY A 26 -9.28 -12.10 -17.33
N GLY A 27 -9.17 -12.94 -16.30
CA GLY A 27 -10.21 -13.89 -15.90
C GLY A 27 -11.52 -13.22 -15.49
N ASN A 28 -11.44 -12.11 -14.74
CA ASN A 28 -12.62 -11.32 -14.36
C ASN A 28 -13.32 -10.71 -15.58
N TYR A 29 -12.57 -10.19 -16.56
CA TYR A 29 -13.14 -9.70 -17.82
C TYR A 29 -13.82 -10.81 -18.63
N LEU A 30 -13.17 -11.97 -18.79
CA LEU A 30 -13.74 -13.13 -19.49
C LEU A 30 -15.02 -13.62 -18.80
N LYS A 31 -15.01 -13.73 -17.47
CA LYS A 31 -16.19 -14.11 -16.66
C LYS A 31 -17.33 -13.11 -16.84
N HIS A 32 -17.03 -11.82 -16.88
CA HIS A 32 -18.03 -10.78 -17.11
C HIS A 32 -18.61 -10.86 -18.53
N TYR A 33 -17.76 -11.02 -19.55
CA TYR A 33 -18.22 -11.15 -20.94
C TYR A 33 -19.10 -12.38 -21.13
N GLY A 34 -18.69 -13.53 -20.59
CA GLY A 34 -19.50 -14.75 -20.59
C GLY A 34 -20.83 -14.55 -19.86
N LYS A 35 -20.82 -13.96 -18.66
CA LYS A 35 -22.07 -13.67 -17.92
C LYS A 35 -22.98 -12.71 -18.66
N THR A 36 -22.49 -11.70 -19.37
CA THR A 36 -23.32 -10.75 -20.12
C THR A 36 -23.99 -11.41 -21.33
N VAL A 37 -23.35 -12.42 -21.93
CA VAL A 37 -23.94 -13.22 -23.00
C VAL A 37 -25.08 -14.11 -22.49
N PHE A 38 -24.96 -14.65 -21.28
CA PHE A 38 -26.00 -15.49 -20.65
C PHE A 38 -27.06 -14.70 -19.86
N TYR A 39 -26.73 -13.53 -19.32
CA TYR A 39 -27.57 -12.69 -18.45
C TYR A 39 -27.53 -11.24 -18.95
N LYS A 40 -28.68 -10.68 -19.31
CA LYS A 40 -28.81 -9.38 -20.01
C LYS A 40 -28.44 -8.15 -19.16
N GLU A 41 -28.39 -8.28 -17.83
CA GLU A 41 -28.06 -7.19 -16.90
C GLU A 41 -26.95 -7.63 -15.94
N VAL A 42 -25.69 -7.50 -16.37
CA VAL A 42 -24.53 -7.67 -15.49
C VAL A 42 -23.95 -6.30 -15.18
N ASN A 43 -23.98 -5.94 -13.89
CA ASN A 43 -23.53 -4.63 -13.45
C ASN A 43 -22.01 -4.48 -13.64
N LYS A 44 -21.59 -3.55 -14.52
CA LYS A 44 -20.18 -3.26 -14.83
C LYS A 44 -19.44 -2.58 -13.67
N SER A 45 -20.14 -1.98 -12.71
CA SER A 45 -19.52 -1.27 -11.58
C SER A 45 -18.66 -2.21 -10.72
N ASN A 46 -19.18 -3.40 -10.41
CA ASN A 46 -18.51 -4.36 -9.52
C ASN A 46 -17.22 -4.91 -10.15
N LEU A 47 -17.20 -5.10 -11.48
CA LEU A 47 -16.01 -5.57 -12.20
C LEU A 47 -14.84 -4.59 -12.07
N HIS A 48 -15.12 -3.30 -12.24
CA HIS A 48 -14.08 -2.28 -12.18
C HIS A 48 -13.58 -2.04 -10.75
N GLU A 49 -14.45 -2.16 -9.73
CA GLU A 49 -14.03 -2.07 -8.33
C GLU A 49 -13.12 -3.21 -7.91
N GLU A 50 -13.48 -4.46 -8.23
CA GLU A 50 -12.67 -5.65 -7.91
C GLU A 50 -11.29 -5.58 -8.58
N ASN A 51 -11.27 -5.26 -9.88
CA ASN A 51 -10.02 -5.14 -10.62
C ASN A 51 -9.16 -3.96 -10.15
N ALA A 52 -9.78 -2.84 -9.76
CA ALA A 52 -9.06 -1.68 -9.22
C ALA A 52 -8.34 -2.03 -7.91
N GLU A 53 -8.98 -2.79 -7.03
CA GLU A 53 -8.39 -3.24 -5.77
C GLU A 53 -7.21 -4.18 -5.99
N ASP A 54 -7.34 -5.15 -6.89
CA ASP A 54 -6.27 -6.11 -7.20
C ASP A 54 -5.03 -5.44 -7.83
N ILE A 55 -5.25 -4.51 -8.76
CA ILE A 55 -4.16 -3.75 -9.39
C ILE A 55 -3.48 -2.85 -8.36
N TYR A 56 -4.27 -2.16 -7.52
CA TYR A 56 -3.72 -1.29 -6.48
C TYR A 56 -2.83 -2.06 -5.50
N ASN A 57 -3.32 -3.18 -4.97
CA ASN A 57 -2.58 -4.00 -4.01
C ASN A 57 -1.25 -4.48 -4.61
N THR A 58 -1.26 -4.91 -5.86
CA THR A 58 -0.06 -5.34 -6.59
C THR A 58 0.95 -4.21 -6.72
N LEU A 59 0.52 -3.03 -7.17
CA LEU A 59 1.40 -1.87 -7.33
C LEU A 59 1.96 -1.37 -5.98
N SER A 60 1.16 -1.46 -4.92
CA SER A 60 1.57 -1.15 -3.54
C SER A 60 2.60 -2.14 -3.00
N GLU A 61 2.48 -3.43 -3.31
CA GLU A 61 3.45 -4.46 -2.91
C GLU A 61 4.80 -4.29 -3.62
N LEU A 62 4.79 -3.87 -4.89
CA LEU A 62 6.01 -3.71 -5.70
C LEU A 62 6.88 -2.53 -5.25
N LYS A 63 6.27 -1.49 -4.65
CA LYS A 63 6.91 -0.23 -4.18
C LYS A 63 7.73 0.49 -5.27
N GLY A 64 8.29 1.66 -4.95
CA GLY A 64 9.19 2.40 -5.85
C GLY A 64 8.52 2.96 -7.12
N SER A 65 9.12 2.72 -8.29
CA SER A 65 8.64 3.26 -9.58
C SER A 65 7.24 2.76 -9.97
N ALA A 66 6.88 1.52 -9.62
CA ALA A 66 5.56 0.96 -9.87
C ALA A 66 4.45 1.72 -9.12
N LEU A 67 4.70 2.06 -7.85
CA LEU A 67 3.78 2.87 -7.06
C LEU A 67 3.66 4.30 -7.61
N LYS A 68 4.74 4.84 -8.19
CA LYS A 68 4.74 6.16 -8.85
C LYS A 68 3.90 6.16 -10.13
N VAL A 69 3.94 5.08 -10.91
CA VAL A 69 3.04 4.89 -12.07
C VAL A 69 1.59 4.81 -11.62
N ALA A 70 1.27 4.02 -10.58
CA ALA A 70 -0.07 3.97 -10.00
C ALA A 70 -0.57 5.36 -9.57
N LYS A 71 0.32 6.12 -8.92
CA LYS A 71 0.07 7.50 -8.47
C LYS A 71 -0.20 8.45 -9.63
N MET A 72 0.55 8.33 -10.72
CA MET A 72 0.38 9.16 -11.91
C MET A 72 -0.92 8.84 -12.65
N MET A 73 -1.23 7.55 -12.82
CA MET A 73 -2.48 7.12 -13.45
C MET A 73 -3.73 7.50 -12.61
N SER A 74 -3.58 7.59 -11.29
CA SER A 74 -4.62 8.09 -10.38
C SER A 74 -4.91 9.59 -10.51
N MET A 75 -3.97 10.37 -11.03
CA MET A 75 -4.09 11.84 -11.13
C MET A 75 -4.77 12.27 -12.43
N ASP A 76 -4.67 11.44 -13.48
CA ASP A 76 -5.35 11.69 -14.76
C ASP A 76 -6.80 11.16 -14.70
N LYS A 77 -7.74 12.08 -14.49
CA LYS A 77 -9.17 11.79 -14.36
C LYS A 77 -9.84 11.33 -15.66
N ASN A 78 -9.14 11.40 -16.80
CA ASN A 78 -9.68 11.01 -18.10
C ASN A 78 -9.18 9.64 -18.58
N MET A 79 -8.12 9.08 -17.97
CA MET A 79 -7.53 7.80 -18.40
C MET A 79 -8.21 6.55 -17.83
N LEU A 80 -8.78 6.62 -16.62
CA LEU A 80 -9.26 5.44 -15.90
C LEU A 80 -10.73 5.58 -15.48
N PRO A 81 -11.51 4.47 -15.42
CA PRO A 81 -12.84 4.49 -14.83
C PRO A 81 -12.81 4.96 -13.37
N LYS A 82 -13.89 5.61 -12.92
CA LYS A 82 -13.99 6.27 -11.60
C LYS A 82 -13.65 5.36 -10.41
N ALA A 83 -13.94 4.06 -10.52
CA ALA A 83 -13.58 3.06 -9.51
C ALA A 83 -12.07 2.97 -9.25
N TYR A 84 -11.25 3.01 -10.31
CA TYR A 84 -9.78 2.98 -10.20
C TYR A 84 -9.24 4.28 -9.61
N GLN A 85 -9.81 5.42 -10.01
CA GLN A 85 -9.43 6.72 -9.47
C GLN A 85 -9.63 6.77 -7.95
N ASN A 86 -10.80 6.33 -7.48
CA ASN A 86 -11.13 6.32 -6.06
C ASN A 86 -10.20 5.39 -5.26
N LYS A 87 -9.95 4.17 -5.75
CA LYS A 87 -9.07 3.20 -5.08
C LYS A 87 -7.61 3.66 -5.06
N PHE A 88 -7.09 4.19 -6.16
CA PHE A 88 -5.70 4.65 -6.22
C PHE A 88 -5.48 5.94 -5.43
N ALA A 89 -6.49 6.82 -5.35
CA ALA A 89 -6.46 7.99 -4.48
C ALA A 89 -6.38 7.58 -3.01
N MET A 90 -7.24 6.66 -2.54
CA MET A 90 -7.18 6.12 -1.17
C MET A 90 -5.81 5.49 -0.87
N GLY A 91 -5.24 4.83 -1.87
CA GLY A 91 -3.94 4.21 -1.77
C GLY A 91 -2.74 5.15 -1.55
N GLN A 92 -2.79 6.34 -2.12
CA GLN A 92 -1.75 7.36 -1.90
C GLN A 92 -1.66 7.84 -0.45
N TYR A 93 -2.72 7.67 0.33
CA TYR A 93 -2.78 8.12 1.73
C TYR A 93 -2.29 7.06 2.73
N CYS A 94 -2.17 5.80 2.31
CA CYS A 94 -1.83 4.68 3.18
C CYS A 94 -0.49 4.05 2.76
N ALA A 95 0.63 4.78 2.91
CA ALA A 95 1.93 4.12 2.90
C ALA A 95 1.99 3.19 4.14
N PRO A 96 2.23 1.87 3.97
CA PRO A 96 2.31 0.97 5.11
C PRO A 96 3.47 1.40 6.02
N PRO A 97 3.28 1.40 7.35
CA PRO A 97 4.32 1.81 8.28
C PRO A 97 5.57 0.93 8.12
N LEU A 98 6.74 1.53 8.32
CA LEU A 98 8.02 0.84 8.39
C LEU A 98 8.00 -0.17 9.53
N SER A 99 8.66 -1.31 9.30
CA SER A 99 8.87 -2.31 10.35
C SER A 99 9.76 -1.74 11.47
N TYR A 100 9.56 -2.20 12.71
CA TYR A 100 10.35 -1.74 13.85
C TYR A 100 11.87 -1.86 13.65
N PRO A 101 12.42 -2.93 13.02
CA PRO A 101 13.86 -3.00 12.72
C PRO A 101 14.38 -1.87 11.81
N LEU A 102 13.57 -1.38 10.86
CA LEU A 102 13.92 -0.24 10.02
C LEU A 102 13.88 1.08 10.81
N VAL A 103 12.98 1.21 11.78
CA VAL A 103 12.95 2.34 12.72
C VAL A 103 14.23 2.36 13.56
N ILE A 104 14.60 1.22 14.16
CA ILE A 104 15.86 1.09 14.91
C ILE A 104 17.06 1.48 14.04
N LYS A 105 17.13 0.98 12.80
CA LYS A 105 18.23 1.31 11.87
C LYS A 105 18.31 2.81 11.58
N THR A 106 17.15 3.46 11.43
CA THR A 106 17.06 4.92 11.23
C THR A 106 17.56 5.67 12.46
N PHE A 107 17.14 5.25 13.65
CA PHE A 107 17.59 5.83 14.91
C PHE A 107 19.09 5.70 15.12
N LYS A 108 19.66 4.51 14.89
CA LYS A 108 21.12 4.30 14.94
C LYS A 108 21.85 5.18 13.93
N LYS A 109 21.30 5.39 12.74
CA LYS A 109 21.92 6.22 11.71
C LYS A 109 22.00 7.69 12.11
N TYR A 110 20.94 8.25 12.70
CA TYR A 110 20.87 9.70 12.99
C TYR A 110 21.27 10.06 14.41
N PHE A 111 21.05 9.18 15.39
CA PHE A 111 21.27 9.43 16.82
C PHE A 111 22.33 8.51 17.44
N GLY A 112 22.84 7.51 16.71
CA GLY A 112 23.81 6.54 17.22
C GLY A 112 23.27 5.57 18.27
N LYS A 113 21.99 5.68 18.63
CA LYS A 113 21.32 4.93 19.70
C LYS A 113 19.99 4.36 19.21
N GLU A 114 19.48 3.34 19.89
CA GLU A 114 18.14 2.80 19.67
C GLU A 114 17.07 3.66 20.39
N PRO A 115 15.80 3.62 19.96
CA PRO A 115 14.73 4.38 20.61
C PRO A 115 14.62 4.10 22.11
N ASP A 116 14.77 2.83 22.49
CA ASP A 116 14.70 2.35 23.88
C ASP A 116 15.88 2.83 24.75
N GLN A 117 16.92 3.43 24.16
CA GLN A 117 18.04 4.04 24.87
C GLN A 117 17.90 5.57 25.01
N ILE A 118 16.91 6.16 24.33
CA ILE A 118 16.66 7.61 24.32
C ILE A 118 15.38 7.92 25.10
N PHE A 119 14.35 7.07 24.98
CA PHE A 119 13.04 7.24 25.58
C PHE A 119 12.82 6.20 26.69
N ASP A 120 12.03 6.56 27.70
CA ASP A 120 11.60 5.65 28.78
C ASP A 120 10.69 4.54 28.22
N THR A 121 9.85 4.90 27.25
CA THR A 121 9.01 3.97 26.51
C THR A 121 8.94 4.41 25.05
N PHE A 122 8.89 3.46 24.11
CA PHE A 122 8.69 3.74 22.69
C PHE A 122 7.80 2.65 22.06
N THR A 123 6.77 3.03 21.31
CA THR A 123 5.87 2.05 20.68
C THR A 123 6.53 1.39 19.48
N LYS A 124 6.48 0.05 19.40
CA LYS A 124 7.02 -0.69 18.24
C LYS A 124 6.20 -0.48 16.97
N SER A 125 4.88 -0.39 17.14
CA SER A 125 3.94 -0.05 16.06
C SER A 125 3.72 1.46 16.01
N ALA A 126 3.60 2.00 14.80
CA ALA A 126 3.25 3.39 14.59
C ALA A 126 1.79 3.64 15.01
N ILE A 127 1.55 4.73 15.72
CA ILE A 127 0.19 5.18 16.10
C ILE A 127 -0.54 5.84 14.92
N ASN A 128 0.21 6.40 13.98
CA ASN A 128 -0.30 6.98 12.73
C ASN A 128 0.71 6.81 11.60
N ALA A 129 0.21 6.50 10.40
CA ALA A 129 1.00 6.48 9.18
C ALA A 129 0.40 7.49 8.20
N ALA A 130 1.19 8.50 7.81
CA ALA A 130 0.79 9.52 6.85
C ALA A 130 1.70 9.45 5.61
N SER A 131 1.32 10.17 4.55
CA SER A 131 1.94 10.11 3.22
C SER A 131 3.45 10.38 3.17
N ILE A 132 4.05 11.01 4.20
CA ILE A 132 5.46 11.40 4.26
C ILE A 132 6.22 10.77 5.43
N GLY A 133 5.54 10.09 6.36
CA GLY A 133 6.19 9.51 7.54
C GLY A 133 5.21 8.82 8.47
N GLN A 134 5.74 8.27 9.55
CA GLN A 134 4.97 7.59 10.57
C GLN A 134 5.25 8.22 11.93
N VAL A 135 4.28 8.16 12.83
CA VAL A 135 4.41 8.70 14.18
C VAL A 135 4.38 7.54 15.17
N HIS A 136 5.33 7.53 16.09
CA HIS A 136 5.40 6.64 17.24
C HIS A 136 5.08 7.42 18.52
N GLN A 137 4.45 6.76 19.49
CA GLN A 137 4.29 7.32 20.81
C GLN A 137 5.50 6.95 21.65
N ALA A 138 6.04 7.93 22.37
CA ALA A 138 7.13 7.72 23.31
C ALA A 138 6.84 8.43 24.64
N THR A 139 7.61 8.08 25.67
CA THR A 139 7.62 8.81 26.95
C THR A 139 9.06 9.15 27.27
N LEU A 140 9.31 10.38 27.73
CA LEU A 140 10.62 10.81 28.22
C LEU A 140 10.44 11.71 29.45
N ASN A 141 11.09 11.36 30.54
CA ASN A 141 11.01 12.08 31.81
C ASN A 141 9.56 12.30 32.24
N GLY A 142 8.72 11.27 32.09
CA GLY A 142 7.28 11.31 32.40
C GLY A 142 6.40 12.08 31.41
N ARG A 143 6.95 12.68 30.34
CA ARG A 143 6.19 13.40 29.31
C ARG A 143 5.90 12.49 28.12
N LYS A 144 4.63 12.44 27.69
CA LYS A 144 4.23 11.76 26.45
C LYS A 144 4.66 12.59 25.23
N LEU A 145 5.28 11.93 24.26
CA LEU A 145 5.83 12.52 23.05
C LEU A 145 5.30 11.81 21.81
N ALA A 146 5.17 12.56 20.73
CA ALA A 146 4.93 12.05 19.38
C ALA A 146 6.24 12.17 18.58
N VAL A 147 6.75 11.04 18.09
CA VAL A 147 8.05 10.96 17.40
C VAL A 147 7.83 10.62 15.94
N ARG A 148 8.32 11.47 15.02
CA ARG A 148 8.13 11.36 13.56
C ARG A 148 9.44 11.09 12.84
#